data_AF-A0A661HKM0-F1
#
_entry.id   AF-A0A661HKM0-F1
#
_cell.length_a   1.000
_cell.length_b   1.000
_cell.length_c   1.000
_cell.angle_alpha   90.00
_cell.angle_beta   90.00
_cell.angle_gamma   90.00
#
_symmetry.space_group_name_H-M   'P 1'
#
loop_
_entity.id
_entity.type
_entity.pdbx_description
1 polymer ?
#
loop_
_entity_poly.entity_id
_entity_poly.type
_entity_poly.pdbx_seq_one_letter_code
_entity_poly.pdbx_strand_id
1 'polypeptide(L)'
;MRIIIILLTLSLILMAEDGISPKQFKVEMAKNCQVLMLNETRDKKSKKIRTNVSSGDYVQNMGCIRDITQKELDATEKKKRYYLAWQNPVWCKVSVGNKEGWVLQQYLINESLEE
;
A
#
# COMPACT_ATOMS: atom_id res chain seq x y z
N MET A 1 -16.31 38.15 -41.06
CA MET A 1 -16.67 36.71 -41.11
C MET A 1 -15.83 35.97 -40.08
N ARG A 2 -16.50 35.19 -39.23
CA ARG A 2 -15.97 34.51 -38.04
C ARG A 2 -15.23 33.23 -38.46
N ILE A 3 -14.03 32.98 -37.94
CA ILE A 3 -13.47 31.62 -37.87
C ILE A 3 -13.07 31.40 -36.41
N ILE A 4 -13.96 30.70 -35.71
CA ILE A 4 -13.81 30.24 -34.34
C ILE A 4 -12.91 29.00 -34.43
N ILE A 5 -11.65 29.10 -34.02
CA ILE A 5 -10.80 27.93 -33.80
C ILE A 5 -11.16 27.40 -32.41
N ILE A 6 -11.90 26.29 -32.39
CA ILE A 6 -12.32 25.58 -31.18
C ILE A 6 -11.07 24.94 -30.56
N LEU A 7 -10.65 25.45 -29.40
CA LEU A 7 -9.71 24.76 -28.51
C LEU A 7 -10.37 23.46 -28.01
N LEU A 8 -9.86 22.33 -28.46
CA LEU A 8 -10.18 21.01 -27.91
C LEU A 8 -9.09 20.65 -26.89
N THR A 9 -9.18 21.25 -25.71
CA THR A 9 -8.40 20.78 -24.55
C THR A 9 -9.08 19.54 -23.99
N LEU A 10 -8.60 18.37 -24.41
CA LEU A 10 -8.92 17.11 -23.76
C LEU A 10 -8.16 17.06 -22.43
N SER A 11 -8.76 17.61 -21.38
CA SER A 11 -8.27 17.44 -20.01
C SER A 11 -8.46 15.98 -19.61
N LEU A 12 -7.38 15.19 -19.70
CA LEU A 12 -7.22 13.97 -18.91
C LEU A 12 -7.20 14.40 -17.45
N ILE A 13 -8.37 14.38 -16.82
CA ILE A 13 -8.49 14.49 -15.37
C ILE A 13 -7.88 13.19 -14.83
N LEU A 14 -6.62 13.25 -14.40
CA LEU A 14 -6.08 12.28 -13.46
C LEU A 14 -6.98 12.38 -12.21
N MET A 15 -7.85 11.40 -12.03
CA MET A 15 -8.45 11.14 -10.72
C MET A 15 -7.32 10.58 -9.85
N ALA A 16 -6.46 11.45 -9.34
CA ALA A 16 -5.78 11.16 -8.09
C ALA A 16 -6.90 11.15 -7.05
N GLU A 17 -7.34 9.96 -6.64
CA GLU A 17 -8.25 9.83 -5.51
C GLU A 17 -7.64 10.60 -4.33
N ASP A 18 -8.38 11.59 -3.85
CA ASP A 18 -8.08 12.39 -2.67
C ASP A 18 -7.84 11.48 -1.48
N GLY A 19 -6.57 11.11 -1.30
CA GLY A 19 -6.14 10.22 -0.24
C GLY A 19 -4.88 10.80 0.34
N ILE A 20 -5.01 11.55 1.44
CA ILE A 20 -3.89 11.75 2.36
C ILE A 20 -3.61 10.35 2.95
N SER A 21 -2.90 9.53 2.18
CA SER A 21 -2.36 8.27 2.64
C SER A 21 -1.38 8.60 3.76
N PRO A 22 -1.36 7.80 4.83
CA PRO A 22 -0.57 8.17 6.00
C PRO A 22 0.91 8.25 5.59
N LYS A 23 1.63 9.30 6.03
CA LYS A 23 3.06 9.44 5.74
C LYS A 23 3.88 8.31 6.38
N GLN A 24 3.34 7.70 7.43
CA GLN A 24 3.97 6.63 8.19
C GLN A 24 2.92 5.59 8.58
N PHE A 25 3.35 4.34 8.74
CA PHE A 25 2.53 3.30 9.35
C PHE A 25 3.03 2.98 10.73
N LYS A 26 2.13 2.71 11.66
CA LYS A 26 2.48 2.06 12.93
C LYS A 26 2.54 0.55 12.72
N VAL A 27 3.55 -0.09 13.27
CA VAL A 27 3.73 -1.54 13.15
C VAL A 27 2.85 -2.25 14.17
N GLU A 28 2.07 -3.22 13.71
CA GLU A 28 1.30 -4.12 14.56
C GLU A 28 1.68 -5.57 14.29
N MET A 29 2.29 -6.21 15.28
CA MET A 29 2.69 -7.60 15.20
C MET A 29 1.85 -8.46 16.13
N ALA A 30 1.44 -9.63 15.66
CA ALA A 30 0.62 -10.57 16.43
C ALA A 30 1.30 -11.16 17.69
N LYS A 31 2.61 -10.92 17.92
CA LYS A 31 3.36 -11.40 19.10
C LYS A 31 4.37 -10.34 19.58
N ASN A 32 4.56 -10.26 20.90
CA ASN A 32 5.34 -9.22 21.62
C ASN A 32 6.86 -9.17 21.36
N CYS A 33 7.41 -10.04 20.52
CA CYS A 33 8.74 -9.94 19.91
C CYS A 33 8.59 -10.61 18.50
N GLN A 34 9.23 -10.24 17.40
CA GLN A 34 10.63 -9.92 17.15
C GLN A 34 10.69 -9.27 15.74
N VAL A 35 11.18 -8.04 15.61
CA VAL A 35 11.80 -7.51 14.37
C VAL A 35 10.91 -7.62 13.10
N LEU A 36 10.35 -6.50 12.64
CA LEU A 36 9.66 -6.45 11.34
C LEU A 36 10.58 -7.01 10.24
N MET A 37 10.08 -7.98 9.47
CA MET A 37 10.80 -8.58 8.35
C MET A 37 10.31 -7.96 7.05
N LEU A 38 11.19 -7.21 6.38
CA LEU A 38 10.90 -6.70 5.05
C LEU A 38 11.28 -7.75 3.99
N ASN A 39 10.67 -7.66 2.83
CA ASN A 39 10.95 -8.51 1.67
C ASN A 39 11.64 -7.67 0.58
N GLU A 40 12.64 -8.24 -0.09
CA GLU A 40 13.25 -7.60 -1.27
C GLU A 40 12.22 -7.38 -2.40
N THR A 41 11.28 -8.32 -2.58
CA THR A 41 10.19 -8.23 -3.56
C THR A 41 8.82 -8.47 -2.92
N ARG A 42 7.73 -8.21 -3.66
CA ARG A 42 6.33 -8.44 -3.25
C ARG A 42 5.94 -9.93 -3.25
N ASP A 43 6.78 -10.77 -2.65
CA ASP A 43 6.59 -12.22 -2.58
C ASP A 43 6.82 -12.71 -1.15
N LYS A 44 5.91 -13.56 -0.65
CA LYS A 44 6.03 -14.21 0.66
C LYS A 44 7.29 -15.08 0.76
N LYS A 45 7.78 -15.61 -0.37
CA LYS A 45 9.01 -16.42 -0.50
C LYS A 45 10.27 -15.59 -0.77
N SER A 46 10.15 -14.28 -0.95
CA SER A 46 11.28 -13.38 -1.13
C SER A 46 12.29 -13.51 0.02
N LYS A 47 13.57 -13.27 -0.30
CA LYS A 47 14.60 -13.05 0.71
C LYS A 47 14.16 -11.94 1.66
N LYS A 48 14.40 -12.17 2.96
CA LYS A 48 14.02 -11.28 4.05
C LYS A 48 15.17 -10.32 4.37
N ILE A 49 14.84 -9.04 4.50
CA ILE A 49 15.72 -8.01 5.01
C ILE A 49 15.38 -7.84 6.49
N ARG A 50 16.37 -8.10 7.35
CA ARG A 50 16.20 -8.01 8.80
C ARG A 50 16.18 -6.54 9.24
N THR A 51 15.08 -6.08 9.83
CA THR A 51 14.94 -4.69 10.31
C THR A 51 14.52 -4.63 11.76
N ASN A 52 15.27 -3.92 12.60
CA ASN A 52 14.99 -3.82 14.03
C ASN A 52 13.84 -2.82 14.26
N VAL A 53 12.61 -3.31 14.13
CA VAL A 53 11.37 -2.55 14.40
C VAL A 53 10.46 -3.44 15.22
N SER A 54 9.89 -2.86 16.27
CA SER A 54 8.99 -3.51 17.21
C SER A 54 7.54 -3.08 17.01
N SER A 55 6.60 -3.79 17.62
CA SER A 55 5.19 -3.41 17.56
C SER A 55 5.03 -2.06 18.26
N GLY A 56 4.30 -1.14 17.66
CA GLY A 56 4.13 0.23 18.12
C GLY A 56 5.10 1.24 17.51
N ASP A 57 6.21 0.79 16.89
CA ASP A 57 7.12 1.69 16.18
C ASP A 57 6.50 2.17 14.86
N TYR A 58 6.99 3.30 14.36
CA TYR A 58 6.55 3.88 13.09
C TYR A 58 7.57 3.60 11.97
N VAL A 59 7.06 3.30 10.77
CA VAL A 59 7.85 3.11 9.55
C VAL A 59 7.36 4.06 8.46
N GLN A 60 8.25 4.55 7.60
CA GLN A 60 7.86 5.48 6.54
C GLN A 60 7.09 4.76 5.45
N ASN A 61 5.94 5.31 5.04
CA ASN A 61 5.14 4.79 3.95
C ASN A 61 5.71 5.28 2.61
N MET A 62 6.10 4.35 1.74
CA MET A 62 6.57 4.64 0.38
C MET A 62 5.56 4.24 -0.71
N GLY A 63 4.35 3.85 -0.31
CA GLY A 63 3.28 3.44 -1.19
C GLY A 63 2.90 1.97 -1.03
N CYS A 64 1.61 1.68 -1.23
CA CYS A 64 1.05 0.34 -1.21
C CYS A 64 0.50 -0.04 -2.58
N ILE A 65 0.57 -1.32 -2.90
CA ILE A 65 0.11 -1.87 -4.17
C ILE A 65 -0.53 -3.24 -3.95
N ARG A 66 -1.54 -3.53 -4.77
CA ARG A 66 -2.15 -4.84 -4.94
C ARG A 66 -2.11 -5.17 -6.43
N ASP A 67 -1.93 -6.44 -6.77
CA ASP A 67 -1.81 -6.88 -8.17
C ASP A 67 -3.16 -6.88 -8.93
N ILE A 68 -4.26 -6.64 -8.22
CA ILE A 68 -5.60 -6.48 -8.79
C ILE A 68 -6.24 -5.20 -8.29
N THR A 69 -7.07 -4.60 -9.12
CA THR A 69 -7.84 -3.39 -8.81
C THR A 69 -8.99 -3.68 -7.84
N GLN A 70 -9.47 -2.63 -7.17
CA GLN A 70 -10.67 -2.71 -6.34
C GLN A 70 -11.91 -3.11 -7.17
N LYS A 71 -12.00 -2.64 -8.41
CA LYS A 71 -13.07 -3.01 -9.36
C LYS A 71 -13.08 -4.50 -9.66
N GLU A 72 -11.93 -5.13 -9.85
CA GLU A 72 -11.82 -6.58 -10.08
C GLU A 72 -12.24 -7.38 -8.83
N LEU A 73 -11.88 -6.91 -7.63
CA LEU A 73 -12.35 -7.50 -6.38
C LEU A 73 -13.87 -7.36 -6.20
N ASP A 74 -14.43 -6.21 -6.54
CA ASP A 74 -15.86 -5.94 -6.37
C ASP A 74 -16.72 -6.66 -7.40
N ALA A 75 -16.21 -6.84 -8.61
CA ALA A 75 -16.82 -7.68 -9.65
C ALA A 75 -16.84 -9.18 -9.30
N THR A 76 -16.03 -9.60 -8.32
CA THR A 76 -16.02 -10.99 -7.86
C THR A 76 -17.21 -11.27 -6.94
N GLU A 77 -17.82 -12.45 -7.10
CA GLU A 77 -18.88 -12.94 -6.21
C GLU A 77 -18.46 -12.86 -4.74
N LYS A 78 -19.37 -12.43 -3.86
CA LYS A 78 -19.10 -12.17 -2.44
C LYS A 78 -18.33 -13.31 -1.74
N LYS A 79 -18.66 -14.58 -2.04
CA LYS A 79 -18.01 -15.76 -1.46
C LYS A 79 -16.56 -15.96 -1.91
N LYS A 80 -16.20 -15.51 -3.12
CA LYS A 80 -14.84 -15.66 -3.70
C LYS A 80 -13.96 -14.44 -3.48
N ARG A 81 -14.54 -13.29 -3.14
CA ARG A 81 -13.81 -12.04 -2.88
C ARG A 81 -12.74 -12.19 -1.81
N TYR A 82 -13.04 -12.88 -0.71
CA TYR A 82 -12.07 -13.13 0.36
C TYR A 82 -10.87 -13.96 -0.13
N TYR A 83 -11.15 -15.03 -0.87
CA TYR A 83 -10.09 -15.88 -1.44
C TYR A 83 -9.22 -15.09 -2.42
N LEU A 84 -9.83 -14.28 -3.29
CA LEU A 84 -9.10 -13.46 -4.26
C LEU A 84 -8.26 -12.37 -3.57
N ALA A 85 -8.78 -11.73 -2.51
CA ALA A 85 -8.03 -10.77 -1.70
C ALA A 85 -6.88 -11.43 -0.92
N TRP A 86 -7.05 -12.68 -0.49
CA TRP A 86 -5.99 -13.44 0.19
C TRP A 86 -4.86 -13.85 -0.77
N GLN A 87 -5.20 -14.20 -2.01
CA GLN A 87 -4.23 -14.50 -3.08
C GLN A 87 -3.49 -13.25 -3.55
N ASN A 88 -4.16 -12.09 -3.55
CA ASN A 88 -3.62 -10.80 -3.96
C ASN A 88 -3.59 -9.83 -2.76
N PRO A 89 -2.72 -10.06 -1.77
CA PRO A 89 -2.65 -9.18 -0.61
C PRO A 89 -2.09 -7.82 -1.01
N VAL A 90 -2.37 -6.82 -0.16
CA VAL A 90 -1.74 -5.51 -0.29
C VAL A 90 -0.32 -5.58 0.27
N TRP A 91 0.63 -5.14 -0.55
CA TRP A 91 2.01 -4.97 -0.17
C TRP A 91 2.33 -3.49 -0.05
N CYS A 92 2.92 -3.09 1.07
CA CYS A 92 3.39 -1.73 1.28
C CYS A 92 4.91 -1.71 1.24
N LYS A 93 5.47 -0.80 0.45
CA LYS A 93 6.89 -0.49 0.50
C LYS A 93 7.11 0.46 1.67
N VAL A 94 8.04 0.13 2.54
CA VAL A 94 8.36 0.93 3.72
C VAL A 94 9.86 1.18 3.84
N SER A 95 10.21 2.30 4.47
CA SER A 95 11.58 2.61 4.86
C SER A 95 11.74 2.58 6.38
N VAL A 96 12.82 1.93 6.81
CA VAL A 96 13.25 1.78 8.21
C VAL A 96 14.74 2.13 8.30
N GLY A 97 15.04 3.34 8.76
CA GLY A 97 16.41 3.84 8.77
C GLY A 97 17.01 3.87 7.36
N ASN A 98 18.05 3.07 7.12
CA ASN A 98 18.71 2.93 5.82
C ASN A 98 18.25 1.71 5.01
N LYS A 99 17.19 1.03 5.44
CA LYS A 99 16.67 -0.19 4.79
C LYS A 99 15.29 0.07 4.22
N GLU A 100 15.08 -0.41 3.00
CA GLU A 100 13.78 -0.40 2.35
C GLU A 100 13.36 -1.82 2.00
N GLY A 101 12.05 -2.06 1.97
CA GLY A 101 11.51 -3.31 1.46
C GLY A 101 10.00 -3.39 1.58
N TRP A 102 9.48 -4.56 1.22
CA TRP A 102 8.05 -4.83 1.12
C TRP A 102 7.53 -5.59 2.34
N VAL A 103 6.40 -5.16 2.86
CA VAL A 103 5.71 -5.82 3.97
C VAL A 103 4.23 -5.93 3.64
N LEU A 104 3.56 -6.95 4.19
CA LEU A 104 2.11 -7.09 4.04
C LEU A 104 1.43 -6.00 4.86
N GLN A 105 0.41 -5.37 4.28
CA GLN A 105 -0.36 -4.30 4.95
C GLN A 105 -0.96 -4.76 6.29
N GLN A 106 -1.27 -6.05 6.46
CA GLN A 106 -1.81 -6.59 7.71
C GLN A 106 -0.91 -6.43 8.95
N TYR A 107 0.38 -6.08 8.75
CA TYR A 107 1.32 -5.79 9.84
C TYR A 107 1.45 -4.29 10.13
N LEU A 108 0.62 -3.48 9.48
CA LEU A 108 0.67 -2.03 9.49
C LEU A 108 -0.70 -1.48 9.86
N ILE A 109 -0.75 -0.58 10.82
CA ILE A 109 -1.95 0.19 11.14
C ILE A 109 -1.86 1.52 10.39
N ASN A 110 -2.93 1.83 9.67
CA ASN A 110 -3.18 3.16 9.15
C ASN A 110 -3.73 4.03 10.31
N GLU A 111 -2.84 4.48 11.19
CA GLU A 111 -3.15 5.60 12.08
C GLU A 111 -2.88 6.88 11.27
N SER A 112 -3.92 7.65 10.98
CA SER A 112 -3.73 9.06 10.71
C SER A 112 -3.11 9.65 11.98
N LEU A 113 -1.88 10.18 11.89
CA LEU A 113 -1.38 11.09 12.92
C LEU A 113 -2.35 12.26 12.93
N GLU A 114 -3.34 12.23 13.83
CA GLU A 114 -4.06 13.44 14.21
C GLU A 114 -3.00 14.35 14.82
N GLU A 115 -2.68 15.44 14.11
CA GLU A 115 -1.79 16.51 14.58
C GLU A 115 -2.36 17.21 15.81
#